data_AF-A0A8J9SKL2-F1
#
_entry.id   AF-A0A8J9SKL2-F1
#
_cell.length_a   1.000
_cell.length_b   1.000
_cell.length_c   1.000
_cell.angle_alpha   90.00
_cell.angle_beta   90.00
_cell.angle_gamma   90.00
#
_symmetry.space_group_name_H-M   'P 1'
#
loop_
_entity.id
_entity.type
_entity.pdbx_description
1 polymer ?
#
loop_
_entity_poly.entity_id
_entity_poly.type
_entity_poly.pdbx_seq_one_letter_code
_entity_poly.pdbx_strand_id
1 'polypeptide(L)'
;MTEQESCSFPLFREAFIDRVIWSTGKCEDSVPSTSQAIPRIPTSVQGAKGLANLDLRGLSRVDGPPSELQARREKYAFFEKQCSEVADGIFLGSDVVARNRETLRAAGVTHVINCVGFLYPAYFKDELTYLVLYLQDTPAEDITSVLYDVFDFIEAARSSGGHVLLHCSQGVSRSATLAIAYLMWKRSRPFDEVLTSVKAIRGVANPNIGFTCQLLNWQRRRAAGSRALSMYRIAPQCTAAPLRLVAKAVAPSVTSLDSRGAFILQHMNCLIIWQGCRCHPKFIEAADKVAKQLAKYEGAASPALLVTEGSSSSELEGIGLPGETKTPVQEVADYNADFQMFMEAEIGSSSNGGPDSCRTNSSTTDGQQSSRAPDTARTDGSSSGRAPKTPRVQVEEDGSPNHRSRKIRRSSGPEH
;
A
#
# COMPACT_ATOMS: atom_id res chain seq x y z
N MET A 1 1.21 -46.66 -20.40
CA MET A 1 0.50 -47.30 -19.26
C MET A 1 1.04 -46.60 -18.02
N THR A 2 0.42 -45.47 -17.64
CA THR A 2 -0.59 -45.33 -16.56
C THR A 2 0.06 -45.65 -15.21
N GLU A 3 0.13 -44.73 -14.24
CA GLU A 3 -1.03 -44.16 -13.55
C GLU A 3 -0.86 -42.66 -13.18
N GLN A 4 -1.94 -41.90 -13.43
CA GLN A 4 -2.23 -40.60 -12.86
C GLN A 4 -3.09 -40.83 -11.61
N GLU A 5 -2.65 -40.38 -10.44
CA GLU A 5 -3.55 -40.22 -9.30
C GLU A 5 -4.22 -38.85 -9.33
N SER A 6 -5.54 -38.89 -9.47
CA SER A 6 -6.46 -37.77 -9.48
C SER A 6 -6.81 -37.36 -8.05
N CYS A 7 -6.40 -36.17 -7.63
CA CYS A 7 -6.90 -35.58 -6.39
C CYS A 7 -8.22 -34.86 -6.66
N SER A 8 -9.31 -35.49 -6.25
CA SER A 8 -10.68 -35.00 -6.32
C SER A 8 -10.89 -33.81 -5.35
N PHE A 9 -11.37 -32.68 -5.88
CA PHE A 9 -11.86 -31.53 -5.11
C PHE A 9 -13.35 -31.73 -4.79
N PRO A 10 -13.78 -31.79 -3.52
CA PRO A 10 -15.18 -31.66 -3.19
C PRO A 10 -15.55 -30.19 -2.88
N LEU A 11 -16.54 -29.69 -3.64
CA LEU A 11 -17.62 -28.79 -3.21
C LEU A 11 -17.22 -27.43 -2.60
N PHE A 12 -16.97 -26.43 -3.46
CA PHE A 12 -16.95 -25.01 -3.06
C PHE A 12 -17.81 -24.12 -3.98
N ARG A 13 -18.99 -24.61 -4.40
CA ARG A 13 -19.90 -23.87 -5.29
C ARG A 13 -21.23 -23.42 -4.67
N GLU A 14 -21.54 -23.79 -3.42
CA GLU A 14 -22.92 -23.67 -2.89
C GLU A 14 -23.09 -22.76 -1.64
N ALA A 15 -22.06 -22.04 -1.16
CA ALA A 15 -22.20 -21.31 0.11
C ALA A 15 -21.73 -19.85 0.15
N PHE A 16 -21.39 -19.21 -0.99
CA PHE A 16 -20.83 -17.85 -0.94
C PHE A 16 -21.34 -16.85 -2.00
N ILE A 17 -22.23 -17.25 -2.91
CA ILE A 17 -22.71 -16.33 -3.98
C ILE A 17 -24.10 -15.70 -3.69
N ASP A 18 -24.91 -16.26 -2.79
CA ASP A 18 -26.24 -15.69 -2.52
C ASP A 18 -26.26 -14.81 -1.27
N ARG A 19 -25.82 -13.55 -1.43
CA ARG A 19 -26.40 -12.34 -0.78
C ARG A 19 -25.56 -11.08 -1.00
N VAL A 20 -25.43 -10.65 -2.25
CA VAL A 20 -25.20 -9.22 -2.53
C VAL A 20 -25.94 -8.85 -3.82
N ILE A 21 -27.26 -8.62 -3.71
CA ILE A 21 -27.99 -7.84 -4.72
C ILE A 21 -27.83 -6.38 -4.33
N TRP A 22 -26.97 -5.65 -5.04
CA TRP A 22 -27.03 -4.20 -5.09
C TRP A 22 -27.88 -3.83 -6.30
N SER A 23 -29.08 -3.31 -6.08
CA SER A 23 -29.94 -2.80 -7.14
C SER A 23 -29.35 -1.51 -7.70
N THR A 24 -28.75 -1.59 -8.89
CA THR A 24 -28.45 -0.41 -9.70
C THR A 24 -29.73 0.02 -10.40
N GLY A 25 -30.38 1.06 -9.89
CA GLY A 25 -31.43 1.76 -10.61
C GLY A 25 -30.82 2.78 -11.58
N LYS A 26 -31.01 2.56 -12.89
CA LYS A 26 -31.09 3.61 -13.90
C LYS A 26 -32.16 3.21 -14.93
N CYS A 27 -33.20 4.04 -15.03
CA CYS A 27 -34.24 4.02 -16.05
C CYS A 27 -33.78 4.83 -17.28
N GLU A 28 -34.62 4.77 -18.34
CA GLU A 28 -34.53 5.33 -19.71
C GLU A 28 -34.00 4.29 -20.73
N ASP A 29 -34.66 3.93 -21.84
CA ASP A 29 -35.87 4.42 -22.52
C ASP A 29 -36.39 3.40 -23.56
N SER A 30 -37.70 3.48 -23.87
CA SER A 30 -38.35 3.29 -25.18
C SER A 30 -38.78 1.92 -25.80
N VAL A 31 -40.12 1.69 -25.80
CA VAL A 31 -41.04 1.33 -26.95
C VAL A 31 -41.14 -0.15 -27.45
N PRO A 32 -42.24 -0.69 -28.05
CA PRO A 32 -43.67 -0.27 -28.20
C PRO A 32 -44.76 -1.29 -27.75
N SER A 33 -46.00 -0.79 -27.82
CA SER A 33 -47.35 -1.39 -27.75
C SER A 33 -47.61 -2.72 -28.47
N THR A 34 -48.45 -3.59 -27.88
CA THR A 34 -49.60 -4.21 -28.59
C THR A 34 -50.70 -4.61 -27.60
N SER A 35 -51.94 -4.28 -27.96
CA SER A 35 -53.20 -4.51 -27.26
C SER A 35 -53.73 -5.93 -27.46
N GLN A 36 -54.24 -6.57 -26.40
CA GLN A 36 -55.39 -7.48 -26.46
C GLN A 36 -56.05 -7.60 -25.08
N ALA A 37 -57.38 -7.70 -25.08
CA ALA A 37 -58.25 -7.35 -23.94
C ALA A 37 -59.11 -8.54 -23.46
N ILE A 38 -59.79 -8.30 -22.32
CA ILE A 38 -61.03 -8.92 -21.76
C ILE A 38 -60.75 -10.00 -20.67
N PRO A 39 -61.55 -10.16 -19.58
CA PRO A 39 -62.83 -9.51 -19.21
C PRO A 39 -62.88 -8.80 -17.83
N ARG A 40 -63.89 -7.92 -17.67
CA ARG A 40 -64.29 -7.27 -16.40
C ARG A 40 -65.20 -8.19 -15.56
N ILE A 41 -65.00 -8.18 -14.25
CA ILE A 41 -65.84 -8.83 -13.21
C ILE A 41 -66.28 -7.74 -12.20
N PRO A 42 -67.49 -7.81 -11.60
CA PRO A 42 -68.24 -6.65 -11.10
C PRO A 42 -67.84 -6.14 -9.71
N THR A 43 -68.22 -4.89 -9.47
CA THR A 43 -68.19 -4.16 -8.20
C THR A 43 -69.25 -4.64 -7.20
N SER A 44 -68.88 -4.57 -5.91
CA SER A 44 -69.69 -4.72 -4.68
C SER A 44 -69.70 -6.12 -4.05
N VAL A 45 -69.07 -6.31 -2.89
CA VAL A 45 -69.70 -6.27 -1.55
C VAL A 45 -68.60 -6.14 -0.48
N GLN A 46 -68.97 -5.47 0.61
CA GLN A 46 -68.25 -5.05 1.80
C GLN A 46 -67.42 -6.14 2.53
N GLY A 47 -66.29 -5.71 3.12
CA GLY A 47 -65.72 -6.35 4.32
C GLY A 47 -64.25 -6.76 4.25
N ALA A 48 -63.32 -5.82 4.42
CA ALA A 48 -62.02 -6.10 5.02
C ALA A 48 -61.44 -4.81 5.62
N LYS A 49 -61.66 -4.62 6.92
CA LYS A 49 -60.83 -3.73 7.73
C LYS A 49 -59.41 -4.31 7.77
N GLY A 50 -58.41 -3.47 7.60
CA GLY A 50 -57.11 -3.70 8.24
C GLY A 50 -55.91 -3.75 7.30
N LEU A 51 -55.35 -2.56 7.01
CA LEU A 51 -53.91 -2.31 7.11
C LEU A 51 -53.76 -0.89 7.66
N ALA A 52 -54.31 -0.68 8.86
CA ALA A 52 -54.02 0.52 9.63
C ALA A 52 -52.62 0.35 10.23
N ASN A 53 -51.75 1.34 9.97
CA ASN A 53 -50.54 1.69 10.71
C ASN A 53 -49.88 0.53 11.49
N LEU A 54 -48.82 -0.05 10.91
CA LEU A 54 -47.84 -0.77 11.71
C LEU A 54 -47.11 0.25 12.61
N ASP A 55 -47.67 0.53 13.79
CA ASP A 55 -47.03 1.37 14.79
C ASP A 55 -45.91 0.57 15.46
N LEU A 56 -44.70 0.69 14.92
CA LEU A 56 -43.49 0.02 15.42
C LEU A 56 -43.03 0.56 16.80
N ARG A 57 -43.69 1.58 17.35
CA ARG A 57 -43.37 2.14 18.67
C ARG A 57 -43.72 1.20 19.84
N GLY A 58 -44.53 0.16 19.60
CA GLY A 58 -44.93 -0.83 20.60
C GLY A 58 -44.15 -2.15 20.56
N LEU A 59 -43.20 -2.32 19.64
CA LEU A 59 -42.31 -3.48 19.68
C LEU A 59 -41.33 -3.27 20.84
N SER A 60 -41.44 -4.09 21.88
CA SER A 60 -40.38 -4.19 22.88
C SER A 60 -39.06 -4.41 22.14
N ARG A 61 -38.03 -3.65 22.51
CA ARG A 61 -36.66 -3.99 22.11
C ARG A 61 -36.41 -5.37 22.69
N VAL A 62 -36.54 -6.39 21.84
CA VAL A 62 -36.22 -7.75 22.23
C VAL A 62 -34.73 -7.72 22.51
N ASP A 63 -34.33 -8.05 23.75
CA ASP A 63 -32.95 -8.37 24.14
C ASP A 63 -32.54 -9.68 23.43
N GLY A 64 -32.57 -9.68 22.10
CA GLY A 64 -32.05 -10.74 21.26
C GLY A 64 -30.56 -10.52 21.01
N PRO A 65 -29.84 -11.56 20.56
CA PRO A 65 -28.46 -11.38 20.12
C PRO A 65 -28.37 -10.23 19.09
N PRO A 66 -27.32 -9.39 19.16
CA PRO A 66 -27.21 -8.23 18.29
C PRO A 66 -27.35 -8.66 16.84
N SER A 67 -28.12 -7.88 16.06
CA SER A 67 -28.23 -8.11 14.61
C SER A 67 -26.83 -8.17 13.98
N GLU A 68 -26.68 -8.96 12.91
CA GLU A 68 -25.38 -9.11 12.21
C GLU A 68 -24.76 -7.75 11.84
N LEU A 69 -25.60 -6.79 11.44
CA LEU A 69 -25.18 -5.41 11.13
C LEU A 69 -24.67 -4.67 12.36
N GLN A 70 -25.32 -4.83 13.51
CA GLN A 70 -24.89 -4.23 14.77
C GLN A 70 -23.57 -4.83 15.25
N ALA A 71 -23.46 -6.16 15.27
CA ALA A 71 -22.23 -6.85 15.62
C ALA A 71 -21.07 -6.44 14.70
N ARG A 72 -21.33 -6.27 13.39
CA ARG A 72 -20.33 -5.76 12.45
C ARG A 72 -19.92 -4.32 12.77
N ARG A 73 -20.87 -3.42 13.06
CA ARG A 73 -20.55 -2.02 13.43
C ARG A 73 -19.72 -1.94 14.71
N GLU A 74 -20.10 -2.68 15.75
CA GLU A 74 -19.38 -2.74 17.02
C GLU A 74 -17.96 -3.28 16.82
N LYS A 75 -17.80 -4.32 16.00
CA LYS A 75 -16.49 -4.86 15.63
C LYS A 75 -15.63 -3.80 14.93
N TYR A 76 -16.18 -3.05 13.98
CA TYR A 76 -15.42 -1.97 13.32
C TYR A 76 -15.04 -0.85 14.30
N ALA A 77 -15.95 -0.42 15.17
CA ALA A 77 -15.69 0.61 16.17
C ALA A 77 -14.61 0.18 17.18
N PHE A 78 -14.58 -1.10 17.56
CA PHE A 78 -13.53 -1.66 18.40
C PHE A 78 -12.15 -1.56 17.73
N PHE A 79 -12.03 -2.07 16.50
CA PHE A 79 -10.76 -2.06 15.76
C PHE A 79 -10.33 -0.68 15.24
N GLU A 80 -11.25 0.29 15.19
CA GLU A 80 -10.94 1.67 14.83
C GLU A 80 -9.93 2.30 15.79
N LYS A 81 -9.99 1.99 17.09
CA LYS A 81 -9.05 2.56 18.09
C LYS A 81 -7.88 1.63 18.43
N GLN A 82 -7.90 0.41 17.92
CA GLN A 82 -6.91 -0.60 18.28
C GLN A 82 -5.68 -0.54 17.36
N CYS A 83 -4.51 -0.35 17.96
CA CYS A 83 -3.21 -0.57 17.32
C CYS A 83 -2.90 -2.07 17.39
N SER A 84 -2.99 -2.76 16.26
CA SER A 84 -2.90 -4.22 16.19
C SER A 84 -1.50 -4.67 15.77
N GLU A 85 -0.72 -5.28 16.66
CA GLU A 85 0.59 -5.85 16.32
C GLU A 85 0.42 -7.17 15.56
N VAL A 86 0.57 -7.15 14.24
CA VAL A 86 0.34 -8.33 13.37
C VAL A 86 1.58 -9.19 13.17
N ALA A 87 2.75 -8.63 13.50
CA ALA A 87 4.01 -9.31 13.66
C ALA A 87 4.89 -8.46 14.59
N ASP A 88 5.92 -9.07 15.15
CA ASP A 88 6.95 -8.40 15.97
C ASP A 88 7.35 -7.04 15.38
N GLY A 89 7.00 -5.94 16.05
CA GLY A 89 7.32 -4.57 15.63
C GLY A 89 6.56 -4.05 14.40
N ILE A 90 5.53 -4.77 13.91
CA ILE A 90 4.70 -4.38 12.75
C ILE A 90 3.24 -4.26 13.17
N PHE A 91 2.73 -3.04 13.06
CA PHE A 91 1.40 -2.66 13.54
C PHE A 91 0.46 -2.30 12.38
N LEU A 92 -0.82 -2.62 12.54
CA LEU A 92 -1.92 -2.16 11.70
C LEU A 92 -2.86 -1.26 12.49
N GLY A 93 -3.31 -0.17 11.86
CA GLY A 93 -4.26 0.76 12.46
C GLY A 93 -5.11 1.54 11.46
N SER A 94 -6.10 2.25 12.00
CA SER A 94 -6.88 3.29 11.31
C SER A 94 -6.16 4.65 11.37
N ASP A 95 -6.77 5.69 10.81
CA ASP A 95 -6.30 7.06 11.02
C ASP A 95 -6.41 7.51 12.49
N VAL A 96 -7.40 6.99 13.23
CA VAL A 96 -7.59 7.29 14.65
C VAL A 96 -6.40 6.83 15.48
N VAL A 97 -5.84 5.66 15.15
CA VAL A 97 -4.61 5.15 15.76
C VAL A 97 -3.43 6.04 15.36
N ALA A 98 -3.30 6.35 14.07
CA ALA A 98 -2.16 7.14 13.54
C ALA A 98 -2.08 8.57 14.08
N ARG A 99 -3.22 9.14 14.51
CA ARG A 99 -3.30 10.48 15.13
C ARG A 99 -3.10 10.47 16.65
N ASN A 100 -3.11 9.29 17.29
CA ASN A 100 -2.99 9.19 18.74
C ASN A 100 -1.52 8.99 19.16
N ARG A 101 -0.88 10.07 19.62
CA ARG A 101 0.55 10.08 19.99
C ARG A 101 0.86 9.10 21.12
N GLU A 102 -0.02 8.99 22.11
CA GLU A 102 0.14 8.11 23.27
C GLU A 102 0.12 6.65 22.83
N THR A 103 -0.81 6.27 21.95
CA THR A 103 -0.87 4.92 21.38
C THR A 103 0.38 4.57 20.59
N LEU A 104 0.89 5.50 19.76
CA LEU A 104 2.12 5.29 19.00
C LEU A 104 3.34 5.10 19.92
N ARG A 105 3.46 5.93 20.96
CA ARG A 105 4.53 5.83 21.96
C ARG A 105 4.47 4.54 22.75
N ALA A 106 3.27 4.14 23.21
CA ALA A 106 3.08 2.90 23.94
C ALA A 106 3.45 1.67 23.09
N ALA A 107 3.19 1.72 21.78
CA ALA A 107 3.58 0.69 20.83
C ALA A 107 5.06 0.78 20.37
N GLY A 108 5.82 1.78 20.82
CA GLY A 108 7.21 1.98 20.39
C GLY A 108 7.36 2.34 18.90
N VAL A 109 6.31 2.86 18.27
CA VAL A 109 6.30 3.20 16.84
C VAL A 109 7.29 4.34 16.58
N THR A 110 8.20 4.11 15.63
CA THR A 110 9.19 5.09 15.16
C THR A 110 8.99 5.44 13.68
N HIS A 111 8.33 4.55 12.94
CA HIS A 111 8.11 4.66 11.50
C HIS A 111 6.63 4.48 11.17
N VAL A 112 6.11 5.27 10.22
CA VAL A 112 4.70 5.22 9.83
C VAL A 112 4.56 5.17 8.31
N ILE A 113 3.80 4.18 7.82
CA ILE A 113 3.36 4.09 6.43
C ILE A 113 1.92 4.60 6.36
N ASN A 114 1.77 5.81 5.84
CA ASN A 114 0.46 6.41 5.56
C ASN A 114 0.02 6.03 4.15
N CYS A 115 -0.97 5.16 4.04
CA CYS A 115 -1.43 4.65 2.74
C CYS A 115 -2.30 5.64 1.95
N VAL A 116 -2.70 6.77 2.54
CA VAL A 116 -3.78 7.65 2.06
C VAL A 116 -3.44 9.12 2.33
N GLY A 117 -2.28 9.55 1.86
CA GLY A 117 -1.73 10.90 2.06
C GLY A 117 -2.59 12.04 1.51
N PHE A 118 -3.56 11.76 0.64
CA PHE A 118 -4.50 12.76 0.13
C PHE A 118 -5.64 13.08 1.11
N LEU A 119 -5.93 12.22 2.11
CA LEU A 119 -6.94 12.50 3.13
C LEU A 119 -6.34 12.87 4.48
N TYR A 120 -5.25 12.21 4.88
CA TYR A 120 -4.67 12.38 6.19
C TYR A 120 -3.21 12.81 6.09
N PRO A 121 -2.79 13.84 6.83
CA PRO A 121 -1.39 14.24 6.87
C PRO A 121 -0.58 13.21 7.66
N ALA A 122 0.74 13.28 7.52
CA ALA A 122 1.61 12.68 8.51
C ALA A 122 1.60 13.57 9.77
N TYR A 123 0.94 13.10 10.81
CA TYR A 123 0.61 13.90 12.00
C TYR A 123 1.83 14.33 12.83
N PHE A 124 2.90 13.51 12.85
CA PHE A 124 4.06 13.71 13.71
C PHE A 124 5.37 13.68 12.90
N LYS A 125 5.42 14.37 11.76
CA LYS A 125 6.58 14.36 10.82
C LYS A 125 7.91 14.72 11.47
N ASP A 126 7.88 15.53 12.53
CA ASP A 126 9.10 15.97 13.23
C ASP A 126 9.61 14.94 14.26
N GLU A 127 8.78 13.94 14.61
CA GLU A 127 9.09 12.92 15.62
C GLU A 127 9.25 11.51 15.02
N LEU A 128 8.54 11.22 13.93
CA LEU A 128 8.46 9.91 13.31
C LEU A 128 8.89 9.96 11.85
N THR A 129 9.48 8.88 11.37
CA THR A 129 9.83 8.75 9.95
C THR A 129 8.61 8.28 9.16
N TYR A 130 8.28 8.94 8.05
CA TYR A 130 7.09 8.62 7.25
C TYR A 130 7.41 8.13 5.84
N LEU A 131 6.70 7.08 5.43
CA LEU A 131 6.44 6.77 4.04
C LEU A 131 4.98 7.14 3.71
N VAL A 132 4.78 8.22 2.95
CA VAL A 132 3.45 8.66 2.52
C VAL A 132 3.17 8.15 1.11
N LEU A 133 2.07 7.40 0.97
CA LEU A 133 1.53 6.84 -0.26
C LEU A 133 0.14 7.43 -0.53
N TYR A 134 -0.31 7.36 -1.78
CA TYR A 134 -1.55 8.00 -2.24
C TYR A 134 -2.47 6.99 -2.91
N LEU A 135 -2.85 5.93 -2.18
CA LEU A 135 -3.61 4.79 -2.71
C LEU A 135 -5.13 5.00 -2.55
N GLN A 136 -5.87 4.86 -3.64
CA GLN A 136 -7.33 4.73 -3.58
C GLN A 136 -7.74 3.34 -3.07
N ASP A 137 -8.90 3.24 -2.41
CA ASP A 137 -9.43 1.94 -1.96
C ASP A 137 -10.40 1.35 -2.98
N THR A 138 -9.95 1.24 -4.22
CA THR A 138 -10.75 0.72 -5.32
C THR A 138 -10.08 -0.54 -5.88
N PRO A 139 -10.84 -1.47 -6.48
CA PRO A 139 -10.25 -2.65 -7.13
C PRO A 139 -9.31 -2.32 -8.29
N ALA A 140 -9.41 -1.13 -8.87
CA ALA A 140 -8.61 -0.68 -10.01
C ALA A 140 -7.26 -0.04 -9.61
N GLU A 141 -7.07 0.32 -8.35
CA GLU A 141 -5.81 0.89 -7.86
C GLU A 141 -4.69 -0.16 -7.93
N ASP A 142 -3.54 0.17 -8.54
CA ASP A 142 -2.37 -0.70 -8.57
C ASP A 142 -1.54 -0.57 -7.29
N ILE A 143 -1.90 -1.37 -6.28
CA ILE A 143 -1.16 -1.43 -5.02
C ILE A 143 0.15 -2.22 -5.15
N THR A 144 0.33 -3.01 -6.21
CA THR A 144 1.55 -3.80 -6.41
C THR A 144 2.75 -2.92 -6.75
N SER A 145 2.50 -1.79 -7.41
CA SER A 145 3.52 -0.80 -7.80
C SER A 145 4.32 -0.22 -6.62
N VAL A 146 3.80 -0.28 -5.39
CA VAL A 146 4.45 0.28 -4.19
C VAL A 146 4.97 -0.76 -3.20
N LEU A 147 4.81 -2.07 -3.47
CA LEU A 147 5.16 -3.12 -2.51
C LEU A 147 6.61 -3.05 -2.07
N TYR A 148 7.54 -2.87 -3.01
CA TYR A 148 8.96 -2.93 -2.68
C TYR A 148 9.48 -1.70 -1.98
N ASP A 149 8.90 -0.52 -2.25
CA ASP A 149 9.14 0.68 -1.46
C ASP A 149 8.68 0.49 0.00
N VAL A 150 7.52 -0.15 0.18
CA VAL A 150 7.00 -0.50 1.51
C VAL A 150 7.91 -1.52 2.19
N PHE A 151 8.39 -2.53 1.48
CA PHE A 151 9.25 -3.56 2.06
C PHE A 151 10.62 -2.99 2.45
N ASP A 152 11.22 -2.15 1.60
CA ASP A 152 12.48 -1.48 1.92
C ASP A 152 12.32 -0.58 3.16
N PHE A 153 11.22 0.16 3.26
CA PHE A 153 10.93 0.99 4.42
C PHE A 153 10.78 0.18 5.70
N ILE A 154 10.06 -0.96 5.64
CA ILE A 154 9.89 -1.85 6.79
C ILE A 154 11.23 -2.49 7.19
N GLU A 155 11.99 -3.03 6.24
CA GLU A 155 13.28 -3.67 6.55
C GLU A 155 14.31 -2.66 7.09
N ALA A 156 14.31 -1.42 6.60
CA ALA A 156 15.16 -0.36 7.13
C ALA A 156 14.80 0.01 8.58
N ALA A 157 13.51 0.15 8.87
CA ALA A 157 13.01 0.41 10.22
C ALA A 157 13.37 -0.73 11.18
N ARG A 158 13.14 -1.98 10.76
CA ARG A 158 13.49 -3.17 11.57
C ARG A 158 14.99 -3.26 11.83
N SER A 159 15.82 -2.95 10.83
CA SER A 159 17.28 -3.00 10.97
C SER A 159 17.83 -1.97 11.96
N SER A 160 17.10 -0.88 12.20
CA SER A 160 17.41 0.11 13.24
C SER A 160 16.74 -0.20 14.60
N GLY A 161 16.06 -1.34 14.74
CA GLY A 161 15.32 -1.71 15.94
C GLY A 161 14.00 -0.94 16.13
N GLY A 162 13.52 -0.26 15.08
CA GLY A 162 12.29 0.52 15.11
C GLY A 162 11.03 -0.30 14.81
N HIS A 163 9.89 0.15 15.34
CA HIS A 163 8.58 -0.40 15.02
C HIS A 163 7.85 0.42 13.95
N VAL A 164 7.06 -0.25 13.10
CA VAL A 164 6.36 0.33 11.96
C VAL A 164 4.85 0.23 12.13
N LEU A 165 4.14 1.36 12.00
CA LEU A 165 2.68 1.37 11.83
C LEU A 165 2.31 1.51 10.35
N LEU A 166 1.51 0.59 9.82
CA LEU A 166 0.82 0.76 8.54
C LEU A 166 -0.63 1.18 8.81
N HIS A 167 -1.04 2.34 8.29
CA HIS A 167 -2.41 2.82 8.44
C HIS A 167 -3.04 3.27 7.13
N CYS A 168 -4.36 3.16 7.06
CA CYS A 168 -5.19 3.83 6.05
C CYS A 168 -6.34 4.55 6.78
N SER A 169 -7.51 4.74 6.16
CA SER A 169 -8.67 5.31 6.86
C SER A 169 -9.14 4.38 7.99
N GLN A 170 -9.59 3.16 7.66
CA GLN A 170 -10.19 2.24 8.65
C GLN A 170 -9.22 1.14 9.13
N GLY A 171 -8.05 1.02 8.52
CA GLY A 171 -7.15 -0.12 8.75
C GLY A 171 -7.74 -1.45 8.28
N VAL A 172 -8.54 -1.43 7.21
CA VAL A 172 -9.31 -2.60 6.72
C VAL A 172 -8.71 -3.18 5.43
N SER A 173 -8.50 -2.35 4.42
CA SER A 173 -8.11 -2.80 3.07
C SER A 173 -6.67 -2.39 2.73
N ARG A 174 -6.40 -1.16 2.27
CA ARG A 174 -5.05 -0.71 1.82
C ARG A 174 -3.88 -1.09 2.74
N SER A 175 -3.91 -0.66 4.01
CA SER A 175 -2.81 -0.96 4.95
C SER A 175 -2.71 -2.45 5.27
N ALA A 176 -3.86 -3.14 5.40
CA ALA A 176 -3.89 -4.58 5.61
C ALA A 176 -3.28 -5.33 4.42
N THR A 177 -3.59 -4.94 3.19
CA THR A 177 -3.00 -5.50 1.96
C THR A 177 -1.48 -5.41 1.98
N LEU A 178 -0.94 -4.23 2.29
CA LEU A 178 0.52 -4.02 2.33
C LEU A 178 1.19 -4.84 3.43
N ALA A 179 0.59 -4.92 4.62
CA ALA A 179 1.09 -5.78 5.70
C ALA A 179 1.05 -7.26 5.33
N ILE A 180 -0.06 -7.73 4.73
CA ILE A 180 -0.19 -9.11 4.24
C ILE A 180 0.88 -9.41 3.20
N ALA A 181 1.07 -8.54 2.21
CA ALA A 181 2.08 -8.72 1.18
C ALA A 181 3.50 -8.83 1.78
N TYR A 182 3.85 -7.95 2.72
CA TYR A 182 5.14 -8.01 3.42
C TYR A 182 5.30 -9.32 4.18
N LEU A 183 4.28 -9.76 4.93
CA LEU A 183 4.34 -11.02 5.69
C LEU A 183 4.38 -12.26 4.80
N MET A 184 3.68 -12.26 3.66
CA MET A 184 3.80 -13.30 2.63
C MET A 184 5.23 -13.43 2.13
N TRP A 185 5.90 -12.30 1.86
CA TRP A 185 7.32 -12.31 1.48
C TRP A 185 8.22 -12.77 2.63
N LYS A 186 8.12 -12.12 3.80
CA LYS A 186 9.02 -12.34 4.93
C LYS A 186 8.95 -13.76 5.50
N ARG A 187 7.75 -14.37 5.51
CA ARG A 187 7.52 -15.71 6.07
C ARG A 187 7.50 -16.80 4.99
N SER A 188 7.61 -16.45 3.71
CA SER A 188 7.43 -17.37 2.57
C SER A 188 6.14 -18.20 2.68
N ARG A 189 5.03 -17.54 3.06
CA ARG A 189 3.71 -18.16 3.26
C ARG A 189 2.69 -17.67 2.23
N PRO A 190 1.71 -18.51 1.85
CA PRO A 190 0.68 -18.12 0.90
C PRO A 190 -0.31 -17.12 1.51
N PHE A 191 -1.02 -16.40 0.65
CA PHE A 191 -1.94 -15.32 0.99
C PHE A 191 -3.01 -15.73 2.00
N ASP A 192 -3.61 -16.90 1.85
CA ASP A 192 -4.68 -17.41 2.70
C ASP A 192 -4.23 -17.68 4.13
N GLU A 193 -3.06 -18.30 4.31
CA GLU A 193 -2.45 -18.52 5.63
C GLU A 193 -2.13 -17.19 6.32
N VAL A 194 -1.50 -16.26 5.58
CA VAL A 194 -1.13 -14.95 6.12
C VAL A 194 -2.37 -14.11 6.45
N LEU A 195 -3.36 -14.04 5.56
CA LEU A 195 -4.61 -13.33 5.80
C LEU A 195 -5.32 -13.88 7.03
N THR A 196 -5.34 -15.20 7.22
CA THR A 196 -5.94 -15.84 8.39
C THR A 196 -5.23 -15.41 9.67
N SER A 197 -3.89 -15.43 9.68
CA SER A 197 -3.10 -14.97 10.84
C SER A 197 -3.32 -13.48 11.15
N VAL A 198 -3.42 -12.63 10.12
CA VAL A 198 -3.70 -11.20 10.29
C VAL A 198 -5.12 -10.97 10.79
N LYS A 199 -6.11 -11.71 10.29
CA LYS A 199 -7.51 -11.65 10.74
C LYS A 199 -7.69 -12.13 12.18
N ALA A 200 -6.88 -13.08 12.64
CA ALA A 200 -6.92 -13.53 14.04
C ALA A 200 -6.56 -12.40 15.02
N ILE A 201 -5.70 -11.47 14.60
CA ILE A 201 -5.25 -10.33 15.41
C ILE A 201 -6.14 -9.10 15.14
N ARG A 202 -6.42 -8.81 13.87
CA ARG A 202 -7.26 -7.70 13.41
C ARG A 202 -8.44 -8.23 12.61
N GLY A 203 -9.53 -8.56 13.30
CA GLY A 203 -10.70 -9.24 12.73
C GLY A 203 -11.46 -8.49 11.63
N VAL A 204 -11.16 -7.20 11.41
CA VAL A 204 -11.73 -6.38 10.33
C VAL A 204 -10.83 -6.31 9.09
N ALA A 205 -9.63 -6.90 9.12
CA ALA A 205 -8.74 -6.94 7.96
C ALA A 205 -9.45 -7.64 6.80
N ASN A 206 -9.65 -6.90 5.71
CA ASN A 206 -10.37 -7.36 4.54
C ASN A 206 -9.93 -6.53 3.32
N PRO A 207 -8.82 -6.91 2.67
CA PRO A 207 -8.41 -6.34 1.38
C PRO A 207 -9.59 -6.32 0.40
N ASN A 208 -9.72 -5.25 -0.38
CA ASN A 208 -10.70 -5.26 -1.47
C ASN A 208 -10.37 -6.35 -2.50
N ILE A 209 -11.35 -6.70 -3.34
CA ILE A 209 -11.21 -7.84 -4.27
C ILE A 209 -10.09 -7.64 -5.29
N GLY A 210 -9.89 -6.41 -5.77
CA GLY A 210 -8.80 -6.10 -6.71
C GLY A 210 -7.42 -6.28 -6.07
N PHE A 211 -7.25 -5.81 -4.84
CA PHE A 211 -6.03 -6.03 -4.06
C PHE A 211 -5.78 -7.51 -3.77
N THR A 212 -6.82 -8.27 -3.45
CA THR A 212 -6.73 -9.72 -3.27
C THR A 212 -6.23 -10.39 -4.56
N CYS A 213 -6.84 -10.09 -5.70
CA CYS A 213 -6.41 -10.61 -7.00
C CYS A 213 -4.96 -10.23 -7.32
N GLN A 214 -4.57 -8.98 -7.04
CA GLN A 214 -3.21 -8.50 -7.24
C GLN A 214 -2.18 -9.26 -6.38
N LEU A 215 -2.46 -9.51 -5.09
CA LEU A 215 -1.56 -10.30 -4.25
C LEU A 215 -1.48 -11.77 -4.65
N LEU A 216 -2.59 -12.37 -5.09
CA LEU A 216 -2.58 -13.75 -5.62
C LEU A 216 -1.78 -13.84 -6.92
N ASN A 217 -1.90 -12.86 -7.81
CA ASN A 217 -1.10 -12.80 -9.03
C ASN A 217 0.40 -12.60 -8.72
N TRP A 218 0.72 -11.73 -7.77
CA TRP A 218 2.09 -11.54 -7.29
C TRP A 218 2.66 -12.82 -6.67
N GLN A 219 1.90 -13.54 -5.84
CA GLN A 219 2.29 -14.84 -5.29
C GLN A 219 2.60 -15.85 -6.41
N ARG A 220 1.72 -15.96 -7.43
CA ARG A 220 1.94 -16.86 -8.57
C ARG A 220 3.21 -16.49 -9.33
N ARG A 221 3.45 -15.20 -9.57
CA ARG A 221 4.64 -14.70 -10.26
C ARG A 221 5.93 -15.08 -9.51
N ARG A 222 5.95 -14.92 -8.19
CA ARG A 222 7.06 -15.33 -7.32
C ARG A 222 7.29 -16.84 -7.30
N ALA A 223 6.22 -17.64 -7.39
CA ALA A 223 6.31 -19.10 -7.34
C ALA A 223 6.73 -19.73 -8.69
N ALA A 224 6.26 -19.19 -9.81
CA ALA A 224 6.47 -19.78 -11.13
C ALA A 224 7.92 -19.67 -11.63
N GLY A 225 8.74 -18.80 -11.03
CA GLY A 225 9.92 -18.24 -11.68
C GLY A 225 9.51 -17.44 -12.92
N SER A 226 10.31 -16.48 -13.37
CA SER A 226 9.93 -15.60 -14.48
C SER A 226 9.92 -16.32 -15.85
N ARG A 227 9.05 -17.32 -16.05
CA ARG A 227 8.98 -18.08 -17.31
C ARG A 227 8.33 -17.30 -18.44
N ALA A 228 7.48 -16.34 -18.10
CA ALA A 228 6.85 -15.44 -19.06
C ALA A 228 7.53 -14.07 -18.99
N LEU A 229 7.72 -13.46 -20.17
CA LEU A 229 8.22 -12.10 -20.28
C LEU A 229 7.28 -11.16 -19.52
N SER A 230 7.81 -10.50 -18.50
CA SER A 230 7.12 -9.45 -17.75
C SER A 230 7.75 -8.11 -18.11
N MET A 231 6.92 -7.10 -18.35
CA MET A 231 7.39 -5.76 -18.67
C MET A 231 6.74 -4.73 -17.77
N TYR A 232 7.56 -3.80 -17.30
CA TYR A 232 7.14 -2.72 -16.43
C TYR A 232 7.62 -1.40 -17.01
N ARG A 233 6.73 -0.41 -17.06
CA ARG A 233 7.07 0.97 -17.40
C ARG A 233 7.30 1.76 -16.12
N ILE A 234 8.36 2.57 -16.09
CA ILE A 234 8.54 3.55 -15.03
C ILE A 234 7.64 4.75 -15.27
N ALA A 235 6.83 5.10 -14.28
CA ALA A 235 5.83 6.16 -14.38
C ALA A 235 5.56 6.81 -13.02
N PRO A 236 5.05 8.06 -12.97
CA PRO A 236 4.51 8.64 -11.75
C PRO A 236 3.47 7.74 -11.09
N GLN A 237 3.46 7.68 -9.77
CA GLN A 237 2.48 6.91 -9.01
C GLN A 237 1.05 7.40 -9.34
N CYS A 238 0.80 8.68 -9.08
CA CYS A 238 -0.49 9.33 -9.32
C CYS A 238 -0.32 10.87 -9.31
N THR A 239 -1.40 11.59 -9.60
CA THR A 239 -1.45 13.07 -9.61
C THR A 239 -1.04 13.72 -8.28
N ALA A 240 -1.26 13.05 -7.15
CA ALA A 240 -0.86 13.56 -5.84
C ALA A 240 0.63 13.36 -5.51
N ALA A 241 1.34 12.53 -6.28
CA ALA A 241 2.77 12.25 -6.13
C ALA A 241 3.47 12.12 -7.49
N PRO A 242 3.50 13.20 -8.29
CA PRO A 242 3.96 13.17 -9.67
C PRO A 242 5.46 12.85 -9.81
N LEU A 243 6.26 13.14 -8.78
CA LEU A 243 7.70 12.87 -8.75
C LEU A 243 8.05 11.51 -8.11
N ARG A 244 7.08 10.78 -7.55
CA ARG A 244 7.31 9.40 -7.10
C ARG A 244 7.13 8.46 -8.28
N LEU A 245 8.25 8.03 -8.84
CA LEU A 245 8.27 7.06 -9.93
C LEU A 245 8.15 5.63 -9.40
N VAL A 246 7.27 4.85 -10.00
CA VAL A 246 6.99 3.44 -9.69
C VAL A 246 6.98 2.60 -10.97
N ALA A 247 7.09 1.29 -10.82
CA ALA A 247 6.96 0.36 -11.93
C ALA A 247 5.49 -0.05 -12.10
N LYS A 248 4.91 0.27 -13.26
CA LYS A 248 3.55 -0.14 -13.67
C LYS A 248 3.65 -1.24 -14.72
N ALA A 249 2.97 -2.36 -14.49
CA ALA A 249 2.96 -3.47 -15.45
C ALA A 249 2.32 -3.05 -16.78
N VAL A 250 2.95 -3.44 -17.89
CA VAL A 250 2.45 -3.19 -19.25
C VAL A 250 2.53 -4.47 -20.07
N ALA A 251 1.72 -4.56 -21.13
CA ALA A 251 1.76 -5.73 -22.02
C ALA A 251 3.15 -5.83 -22.68
N PRO A 252 3.81 -7.01 -22.65
CA PRO A 252 5.14 -7.18 -23.23
C PRO A 252 5.05 -7.12 -24.76
N SER A 253 5.23 -5.92 -25.32
CA SER A 253 5.19 -5.63 -26.75
C SER A 253 6.15 -4.50 -27.08
N VAL A 254 6.74 -4.56 -28.29
CA VAL A 254 7.56 -3.47 -28.86
C VAL A 254 6.77 -2.17 -28.95
N THR A 255 5.48 -2.26 -29.25
CA THR A 255 4.58 -1.10 -29.35
C THR A 255 4.30 -0.43 -28.01
N SER A 256 4.66 -1.08 -26.90
CA SER A 256 4.53 -0.52 -25.55
C SER A 256 5.80 0.20 -25.09
N LEU A 257 6.93 0.09 -25.80
CA LEU A 257 8.11 0.89 -25.50
C LEU A 257 7.87 2.35 -25.95
N ASP A 258 8.28 3.31 -25.14
CA ASP A 258 8.13 4.74 -25.43
C ASP A 258 9.50 5.41 -25.29
N SER A 259 9.93 6.12 -26.33
CA SER A 259 11.26 6.73 -26.39
C SER A 259 11.52 7.75 -25.28
N ARG A 260 10.49 8.25 -24.58
CA ARG A 260 10.61 9.18 -23.44
C ARG A 260 10.77 8.46 -22.10
N GLY A 261 10.57 7.14 -22.06
CA GLY A 261 10.46 6.36 -20.83
C GLY A 261 11.64 5.43 -20.55
N ALA A 262 11.59 4.82 -19.36
CA ALA A 262 12.41 3.69 -18.97
C ALA A 262 11.51 2.49 -18.70
N PHE A 263 11.96 1.31 -19.11
CA PHE A 263 11.20 0.07 -19.01
C PHE A 263 12.06 -1.02 -18.41
N ILE A 264 11.46 -1.92 -17.64
CA ILE A 264 12.12 -3.08 -17.05
C ILE A 264 11.50 -4.32 -17.67
N LEU A 265 12.35 -5.16 -18.25
CA LEU A 265 11.97 -6.40 -18.90
C LEU A 265 12.59 -7.54 -18.11
N GLN A 266 11.74 -8.46 -17.65
CA GLN A 266 12.16 -9.63 -16.90
C GLN A 266 11.74 -10.88 -17.66
N HIS A 267 12.71 -11.72 -18.02
CA HIS A 267 12.45 -12.99 -18.68
C HIS A 267 13.51 -14.03 -18.28
N MET A 268 13.06 -15.14 -17.72
CA MET A 268 13.85 -16.27 -17.26
C MET A 268 14.99 -15.82 -16.32
N ASN A 269 16.21 -15.79 -16.84
CA ASN A 269 17.43 -15.42 -16.12
C ASN A 269 18.01 -14.09 -16.61
N CYS A 270 17.17 -13.24 -17.22
CA CYS A 270 17.57 -11.94 -17.72
C CYS A 270 16.67 -10.84 -17.11
N LEU A 271 17.32 -9.75 -16.71
CA LEU A 271 16.67 -8.52 -16.29
C LEU A 271 17.30 -7.38 -17.10
N ILE A 272 16.48 -6.70 -17.88
CA ILE A 272 16.92 -5.62 -18.77
C ILE A 272 16.25 -4.33 -18.33
N ILE A 273 17.02 -3.25 -18.28
CA ILE A 273 16.52 -1.89 -18.25
C ILE A 273 16.63 -1.35 -19.67
N TRP A 274 15.49 -1.12 -20.31
CA TRP A 274 15.44 -0.46 -21.60
C TRP A 274 15.28 1.05 -21.41
N GLN A 275 16.15 1.81 -22.06
CA GLN A 275 16.20 3.27 -22.00
C GLN A 275 15.80 3.86 -23.36
N GLY A 276 14.71 4.64 -23.38
CA GLY A 276 14.36 5.44 -24.55
C GLY A 276 15.38 6.55 -24.84
N CYS A 277 15.53 6.93 -26.10
CA CYS A 277 16.49 7.95 -26.56
C CYS A 277 16.20 9.37 -26.03
N ARG A 278 14.97 9.62 -25.54
CA ARG A 278 14.51 10.86 -24.90
C ARG A 278 14.19 10.67 -23.41
N CYS A 279 14.70 9.59 -22.79
CA CYS A 279 14.42 9.27 -21.41
C CYS A 279 15.04 10.28 -20.44
N HIS A 280 14.22 10.75 -19.48
CA HIS A 280 14.71 11.62 -18.41
C HIS A 280 15.56 10.84 -17.39
N PRO A 281 16.70 11.37 -16.89
CA PRO A 281 17.61 10.64 -15.99
C PRO A 281 16.94 10.02 -14.76
N LYS A 282 16.00 10.74 -14.12
CA LYS A 282 15.22 10.23 -12.97
C LYS A 282 14.45 8.94 -13.26
N PHE A 283 14.03 8.70 -14.51
CA PHE A 283 13.34 7.47 -14.88
C PHE A 283 14.31 6.28 -14.89
N ILE A 284 15.57 6.49 -15.30
CA ILE A 284 16.61 5.45 -15.27
C ILE A 284 17.06 5.16 -13.84
N GLU A 285 17.23 6.18 -13.01
CA GLU A 285 17.51 5.99 -11.58
C GLU A 285 16.40 5.20 -10.88
N ALA A 286 15.14 5.51 -11.18
CA ALA A 286 14.00 4.76 -10.68
C ALA A 286 13.95 3.33 -11.25
N ALA A 287 14.28 3.13 -12.53
CA ALA A 287 14.36 1.81 -13.13
C ALA A 287 15.43 0.92 -12.47
N ASP A 288 16.62 1.47 -12.24
CA ASP A 288 17.72 0.78 -11.56
C ASP A 288 17.34 0.41 -10.11
N LYS A 289 16.69 1.34 -9.39
CA LYS A 289 16.15 1.05 -8.05
C LYS A 289 15.16 -0.11 -8.08
N VAL A 290 14.18 -0.09 -8.99
CA VAL A 290 13.19 -1.18 -9.10
C VAL A 290 13.85 -2.49 -9.54
N ALA A 291 14.84 -2.46 -10.44
CA ALA A 291 15.56 -3.65 -10.84
C ALA A 291 16.28 -4.33 -9.66
N LYS A 292 16.92 -3.53 -8.79
CA LYS A 292 17.51 -4.02 -7.52
C LYS A 292 16.44 -4.59 -6.58
N GLN A 293 15.27 -3.96 -6.51
CA GLN A 293 14.13 -4.46 -5.72
C GLN A 293 13.61 -5.80 -6.27
N LEU A 294 13.45 -5.95 -7.58
CA LEU A 294 13.05 -7.21 -8.22
C LEU A 294 14.06 -8.32 -7.96
N ALA A 295 15.36 -8.02 -8.04
CA ALA A 295 16.41 -8.97 -7.69
C ALA A 295 16.32 -9.39 -6.21
N LYS A 296 16.12 -8.43 -5.29
CA LYS A 296 16.02 -8.67 -3.84
C LYS A 296 14.75 -9.44 -3.43
N TYR A 297 13.60 -9.10 -3.99
CA TYR A 297 12.29 -9.54 -3.50
C TYR A 297 11.64 -10.64 -4.33
N GLU A 298 11.93 -10.69 -5.63
CA GLU A 298 11.44 -11.73 -6.55
C GLU A 298 12.53 -12.69 -7.02
N GLY A 299 13.80 -12.46 -6.66
CA GLY A 299 14.92 -13.30 -7.12
C GLY A 299 15.21 -13.14 -8.61
N ALA A 300 14.90 -11.98 -9.19
CA ALA A 300 15.24 -11.66 -10.57
C ALA A 300 16.76 -11.66 -10.80
N ALA A 301 17.18 -11.88 -12.05
CA ALA A 301 18.58 -11.83 -12.43
C ALA A 301 19.22 -10.47 -12.12
N SER A 302 20.49 -10.49 -11.73
CA SER A 302 21.25 -9.29 -11.35
C SER A 302 22.73 -9.46 -11.72
N PRO A 303 23.43 -8.40 -12.17
CA PRO A 303 22.93 -7.04 -12.39
C PRO A 303 22.01 -6.96 -13.61
N ALA A 304 21.14 -5.94 -13.64
CA ALA A 304 20.31 -5.67 -14.81
C ALA A 304 21.16 -5.12 -15.96
N LEU A 305 20.85 -5.55 -17.18
CA LEU A 305 21.51 -5.09 -18.41
C LEU A 305 20.84 -3.80 -18.90
N LEU A 306 21.61 -2.73 -19.06
CA LEU A 306 21.10 -1.49 -19.65
C LEU A 306 21.17 -1.56 -21.18
N VAL A 307 20.03 -1.39 -21.83
CA VAL A 307 19.93 -1.34 -23.30
C VAL A 307 19.30 -0.01 -23.71
N THR A 308 20.02 0.76 -24.52
CA THR A 308 19.53 2.05 -25.03
C THR A 308 18.86 1.87 -26.38
N GLU A 309 17.73 2.52 -26.59
CA GLU A 309 17.00 2.57 -27.86
C GLU A 309 17.92 2.89 -29.04
N GLY A 310 17.78 2.15 -30.14
CA GLY A 310 18.62 2.27 -31.33
C GLY A 310 19.96 1.53 -31.27
N SER A 311 20.32 0.95 -30.11
CA SER A 311 21.49 0.07 -29.99
C SER A 311 21.15 -1.34 -30.48
N SER A 312 22.06 -2.00 -31.19
CA SER A 312 21.93 -3.43 -31.49
C SER A 312 22.13 -4.23 -30.20
N SER A 313 21.16 -5.08 -29.82
CA SER A 313 21.26 -5.96 -28.65
C SER A 313 20.71 -7.35 -28.95
N SER A 314 21.59 -8.34 -28.91
CA SER A 314 21.24 -9.77 -29.01
C SER A 314 20.34 -10.25 -27.87
N GLU A 315 20.38 -9.56 -26.73
CA GLU A 315 19.60 -9.88 -25.54
C GLU A 315 18.12 -9.55 -25.74
N LEU A 316 17.81 -8.44 -26.42
CA LEU A 316 16.43 -8.11 -26.82
C LEU A 316 15.88 -9.15 -27.80
N GLU A 317 16.68 -9.57 -28.79
CA GLU A 317 16.31 -10.64 -29.73
C GLU A 317 16.05 -11.95 -29.00
N GLY A 318 16.90 -12.28 -28.03
CA GLY A 318 16.78 -13.48 -27.21
C GLY A 318 15.51 -13.53 -26.36
N ILE A 319 14.86 -12.39 -26.08
CA ILE A 319 13.58 -12.32 -25.38
C ILE A 319 12.39 -12.05 -26.31
N GLY A 320 12.58 -12.15 -27.63
CA GLY A 320 11.53 -12.01 -28.64
C GLY A 320 11.16 -10.57 -28.99
N LEU A 321 12.00 -9.59 -28.64
CA LEU A 321 11.88 -8.20 -29.07
C LEU A 321 12.91 -7.90 -30.17
N PRO A 322 12.62 -7.01 -31.14
CA PRO A 322 13.54 -6.73 -32.24
C PRO A 322 14.84 -6.13 -31.69
N GLY A 323 15.97 -6.71 -32.08
CA GLY A 323 17.32 -6.29 -31.66
C GLY A 323 17.81 -5.02 -32.33
N GLU A 324 17.15 -4.58 -33.40
CA GLU A 324 17.32 -3.26 -34.02
C GLU A 324 15.99 -2.52 -34.05
N THR A 325 15.87 -1.45 -33.27
CA THR A 325 14.76 -0.50 -33.40
C THR A 325 15.17 0.60 -34.38
N LYS A 326 15.10 0.36 -35.69
CA LYS A 326 15.20 1.42 -36.73
C LYS A 326 13.92 2.27 -36.84
N THR A 327 13.20 2.42 -35.73
CA THR A 327 11.94 3.16 -35.68
C THR A 327 12.21 4.65 -35.41
N PRO A 328 11.46 5.56 -36.04
CA PRO A 328 11.41 6.94 -35.57
C PRO A 328 10.99 6.97 -34.09
N VAL A 329 11.31 8.07 -33.40
CA VAL A 329 10.89 8.32 -32.01
C VAL A 329 9.45 7.84 -31.79
N GLN A 330 9.27 6.84 -30.93
CA GLN A 330 7.99 6.21 -30.65
C GLN A 330 7.39 6.83 -29.39
N GLU A 331 6.22 7.45 -29.53
CA GLU A 331 5.45 7.96 -28.41
C GLU A 331 4.13 7.21 -28.31
N VAL A 332 3.86 6.62 -27.15
CA VAL A 332 2.63 5.88 -26.88
C VAL A 332 1.62 6.84 -26.27
N ALA A 333 0.49 7.04 -26.96
CA ALA A 333 -0.50 8.05 -26.59
C ALA A 333 -1.02 7.90 -25.15
N ASP A 334 -1.23 6.66 -24.70
CA ASP A 334 -1.71 6.32 -23.36
C ASP A 334 -0.78 6.79 -22.25
N TYR A 335 0.50 7.06 -22.55
CA TYR A 335 1.49 7.50 -21.56
C TYR A 335 1.66 9.02 -21.50
N ASN A 336 1.03 9.76 -22.41
CA ASN A 336 1.20 11.21 -22.53
C ASN A 336 0.89 11.97 -21.23
N ALA A 337 -0.23 11.62 -20.56
CA ALA A 337 -0.64 12.25 -19.32
C ALA A 337 0.39 12.06 -18.18
N ASP A 338 1.01 10.88 -18.10
CA ASP A 338 2.03 10.57 -17.10
C ASP A 338 3.31 11.38 -17.33
N PHE A 339 3.77 11.49 -18.59
CA PHE A 339 4.95 12.30 -18.92
C PHE A 339 4.68 13.78 -18.69
N GLN A 340 3.53 14.29 -19.11
CA GLN A 340 3.14 15.68 -18.88
C GLN A 340 3.11 16.00 -17.38
N MET A 341 2.44 15.17 -16.60
CA MET A 341 2.35 15.30 -15.14
C MET A 341 3.73 15.35 -14.48
N PHE A 342 4.65 14.45 -14.87
CA PHE A 342 6.01 14.45 -14.34
C PHE A 342 6.75 15.74 -14.69
N MET A 343 6.73 16.14 -15.97
CA MET A 343 7.47 17.30 -16.46
C MET A 343 6.99 18.61 -15.83
N GLU A 344 5.67 18.78 -15.67
CA GLU A 344 5.09 19.94 -15.00
C GLU A 344 5.55 20.03 -13.53
N ALA A 345 5.54 18.90 -12.81
CA ALA A 345 5.99 18.85 -11.43
C ALA A 345 7.50 19.12 -11.28
N GLU A 346 8.30 18.66 -12.24
CA GLU A 346 9.75 18.85 -12.23
C GLU A 346 10.17 20.29 -12.53
N ILE A 347 9.44 20.97 -13.43
CA ILE A 347 9.62 22.40 -13.67
C ILE A 347 9.22 23.20 -12.42
N GLY A 348 8.11 22.83 -11.78
CA GLY A 348 7.62 23.48 -10.56
C GLY A 348 8.51 23.26 -9.33
N SER A 349 9.24 22.14 -9.25
CA SER A 349 10.21 21.88 -8.18
C SER A 349 11.48 22.71 -8.36
N SER A 350 11.89 22.93 -9.61
CA SER A 350 13.09 23.70 -9.97
C SER A 350 12.92 25.22 -9.78
N SER A 351 11.69 25.74 -9.88
CA SER A 351 11.39 27.17 -9.70
C SER A 351 11.18 27.60 -8.25
N ASN A 352 10.98 26.66 -7.31
CA ASN A 352 10.78 26.92 -5.88
C ASN A 352 12.07 26.81 -5.04
N GLY A 353 13.24 26.96 -5.65
CA GLY A 353 14.55 26.95 -4.99
C GLY A 353 14.89 28.20 -4.15
N GLY A 354 13.92 28.80 -3.46
CA GLY A 354 14.11 29.89 -2.48
C GLY A 354 13.22 29.65 -1.25
N PRO A 355 13.64 30.05 -0.04
CA PRO A 355 12.88 29.73 1.16
C PRO A 355 11.61 30.58 1.17
N ASP A 356 10.43 29.98 1.24
CA ASP A 356 9.46 30.31 2.30
C ASP A 356 8.05 29.73 2.13
N SER A 357 7.53 29.36 3.29
CA SER A 357 6.16 29.59 3.78
C SER A 357 5.00 28.81 3.15
N CYS A 358 4.41 27.97 4.01
CA CYS A 358 3.06 27.47 3.92
C CYS A 358 2.05 28.58 3.58
N ARG A 359 1.36 28.45 2.44
CA ARG A 359 0.09 29.14 2.21
C ARG A 359 -1.05 28.30 2.80
N THR A 360 -1.48 28.63 4.01
CA THR A 360 -2.80 28.26 4.52
C THR A 360 -3.80 29.34 4.14
N ASN A 361 -4.71 29.05 3.22
CA ASN A 361 -5.89 29.86 3.00
C ASN A 361 -6.91 29.51 4.10
N SER A 362 -7.05 30.36 5.12
CA SER A 362 -8.20 30.35 6.03
C SER A 362 -9.08 31.56 5.73
N SER A 363 -10.21 31.31 5.10
CA SER A 363 -11.32 32.24 4.97
C SER A 363 -12.19 32.16 6.22
N THR A 364 -12.14 33.17 7.09
CA THR A 364 -13.25 33.49 7.98
C THR A 364 -13.33 35.00 8.18
N THR A 365 -14.41 35.57 7.68
CA THR A 365 -14.92 36.89 8.01
C THR A 365 -15.40 36.91 9.46
N ASP A 366 -14.98 37.89 10.24
CA ASP A 366 -15.86 38.66 11.13
C ASP A 366 -15.09 39.86 11.72
N GLY A 367 -15.75 41.02 11.67
CA GLY A 367 -15.21 42.28 12.17
C GLY A 367 -15.63 42.56 13.61
N GLN A 368 -14.79 43.28 14.36
CA GLN A 368 -15.12 44.58 14.98
C GLN A 368 -14.01 45.05 15.94
N GLN A 369 -13.62 46.31 15.73
CA GLN A 369 -13.27 47.37 16.70
C GLN A 369 -12.12 47.17 17.74
N SER A 370 -10.98 47.78 17.41
CA SER A 370 -10.31 48.90 18.12
C SER A 370 -10.59 49.12 19.62
N SER A 371 -9.57 48.97 20.46
CA SER A 371 -9.06 50.07 21.31
C SER A 371 -7.66 49.79 21.93
N ARG A 372 -6.88 50.87 22.01
CA ARG A 372 -5.59 51.15 22.69
C ARG A 372 -5.62 50.77 24.19
N ALA A 373 -4.54 50.58 24.97
CA ALA A 373 -3.07 50.51 24.87
C ALA A 373 -2.58 50.10 26.31
N PRO A 374 -1.33 50.38 26.75
CA PRO A 374 -0.25 49.41 26.92
C PRO A 374 0.09 49.10 28.40
N ASP A 375 0.83 48.02 28.65
CA ASP A 375 1.57 47.88 29.91
C ASP A 375 3.04 47.54 29.67
N THR A 376 3.86 48.42 30.26
CA THR A 376 5.31 48.42 30.31
C THR A 376 5.81 47.49 31.40
N ALA A 377 6.82 46.67 31.13
CA ALA A 377 7.69 46.15 32.17
C ALA A 377 9.15 46.20 31.71
N ARG A 378 9.90 46.99 32.46
CA ARG A 378 11.32 47.27 32.32
C ARG A 378 12.17 46.11 32.78
N THR A 379 13.35 46.11 32.19
CA THR A 379 14.58 45.37 32.48
C THR A 379 15.27 45.82 33.77
N ASP A 380 16.29 45.02 34.12
CA ASP A 380 17.44 45.26 35.00
C ASP A 380 17.24 44.88 36.48
N GLY A 381 18.11 44.11 37.12
CA GLY A 381 19.41 43.54 36.74
C GLY A 381 20.11 42.96 37.97
N SER A 382 21.37 42.52 37.77
CA SER A 382 22.36 42.07 38.79
C SER A 382 22.15 40.65 39.33
N SER A 383 23.16 39.83 39.67
CA SER A 383 24.63 39.89 39.55
C SER A 383 25.20 38.54 40.05
N SER A 384 26.47 38.26 39.73
CA SER A 384 27.36 37.25 40.33
C SER A 384 27.05 35.76 40.05
N GLY A 385 27.97 34.87 39.67
CA GLY A 385 29.42 34.88 39.76
C GLY A 385 29.91 33.80 40.73
N ARG A 386 29.99 32.53 40.32
CA ARG A 386 30.98 31.55 40.82
C ARG A 386 30.88 30.17 40.14
N ALA A 387 32.00 29.73 39.57
CA ALA A 387 32.32 28.32 39.34
C ALA A 387 32.59 27.62 40.69
N PRO A 388 32.54 26.27 40.74
CA PRO A 388 33.82 25.55 40.79
C PRO A 388 33.87 24.16 40.12
N LYS A 389 35.04 23.89 39.54
CA LYS A 389 35.93 22.71 39.67
C LYS A 389 35.37 21.27 39.57
N THR A 390 35.99 20.57 38.62
CA THR A 390 36.22 19.12 38.53
C THR A 390 36.98 18.54 39.74
N PRO A 391 36.92 17.21 39.91
CA PRO A 391 38.13 16.44 40.22
C PRO A 391 38.38 15.29 39.24
N ARG A 392 39.62 14.77 39.31
CA ARG A 392 40.32 13.86 38.40
C ARG A 392 40.76 12.61 39.20
N VAL A 393 40.71 11.44 38.56
CA VAL A 393 41.51 10.18 38.72
C VAL A 393 41.42 9.32 40.00
N GLN A 394 41.17 8.02 39.79
CA GLN A 394 41.95 6.79 40.17
C GLN A 394 41.21 5.61 39.50
N VAL A 395 41.72 4.85 38.51
CA VAL A 395 42.83 3.86 38.45
C VAL A 395 42.81 2.85 39.59
N GLU A 396 42.28 1.66 39.31
CA GLU A 396 42.86 0.38 39.74
C GLU A 396 42.72 -0.64 38.59
N GLU A 397 43.86 -1.20 38.18
CA GLU A 397 44.01 -2.44 37.43
C GLU A 397 43.91 -3.60 38.42
N ASP A 398 43.31 -4.74 38.03
CA ASP A 398 43.90 -6.06 38.27
C ASP A 398 43.12 -7.21 37.59
N GLY A 399 43.86 -8.07 36.87
CA GLY A 399 43.63 -9.52 36.86
C GLY A 399 42.68 -10.16 35.83
N SER A 400 43.16 -10.43 34.61
CA SER A 400 42.78 -11.62 33.81
C SER A 400 43.76 -12.79 34.12
N PRO A 401 43.58 -14.03 33.60
CA PRO A 401 42.38 -14.76 33.17
C PRO A 401 42.31 -16.18 33.78
N ASN A 402 41.20 -16.91 33.61
CA ASN A 402 41.23 -18.37 33.80
C ASN A 402 40.56 -19.14 32.66
N HIS A 403 41.40 -19.89 31.95
CA HIS A 403 41.09 -20.90 30.95
C HIS A 403 40.24 -22.02 31.57
N ARG A 404 39.18 -22.45 30.87
CA ARG A 404 38.76 -23.86 30.93
C ARG A 404 38.19 -24.35 29.61
N SER A 405 39.03 -25.11 28.92
CA SER A 405 38.73 -25.96 27.78
C SER A 405 37.78 -27.12 28.16
N ARG A 406 36.71 -27.34 27.38
CA ARG A 406 36.08 -28.67 27.20
C ARG A 406 35.58 -28.77 25.76
N LYS A 407 36.35 -29.42 24.87
CA LYS A 407 36.31 -30.84 24.48
C LYS A 407 35.15 -31.20 23.55
N ILE A 408 35.56 -31.35 22.29
CA ILE A 408 34.90 -32.01 21.15
C ILE A 408 34.46 -33.44 21.53
N ARG A 409 33.28 -33.85 21.05
CA ARG A 409 33.02 -35.26 20.72
C ARG A 409 32.14 -35.36 19.47
N ARG A 410 32.74 -35.91 18.40
CA ARG A 410 32.08 -36.53 17.26
C ARG A 410 31.51 -37.88 17.71
N SER A 411 30.35 -38.27 17.17
CA SER A 411 29.96 -39.68 17.06
C SER A 411 29.23 -39.90 15.74
N SER A 412 29.83 -40.79 14.96
CA SER A 412 29.44 -41.36 13.69
C SER A 412 28.49 -42.55 13.88
N GLY A 413 27.45 -42.64 13.03
CA GLY A 413 26.81 -43.86 12.50
C GLY A 413 26.19 -44.88 13.47
N PRO A 414 25.46 -45.92 12.98
CA PRO A 414 25.45 -46.43 11.61
C PRO A 414 24.05 -46.65 10.97
N GLU A 415 24.13 -47.16 9.74
CA GLU A 415 23.15 -47.66 8.79
C GLU A 415 22.02 -48.54 9.36
N HIS A 416 20.81 -48.35 8.84
CA HIS A 416 20.02 -49.37 8.14
C HIS A 416 18.91 -48.74 7.29
#